data_AF-N9DG98-F1
#
_entry.id   AF-N9DG98-F1
#
_cell.length_a   1.000
_cell.length_b   1.000
_cell.length_c   1.000
_cell.angle_alpha   90.00
_cell.angle_beta   90.00
_cell.angle_gamma   90.00
#
_symmetry.space_group_name_H-M   'P 1'
#
loop_
_entity.id
_entity.type
_entity.pdbx_description
1 polymer ?
#
loop_
_entity_poly.entity_id
_entity_poly.type
_entity_poly.pdbx_seq_one_letter_code
_entity_poly.pdbx_strand_id
1 'polypeptide(L)'
;MFDSFVSGRYVFMVGWLRYGGGGSDKSWMAAAVCRDDHEIFVERFDDLDAGDDDALRAFDYIKDHADYYAFGETPSLALKAIEDQIIVFMSTL
;
A
#
# COMPACT_ATOMS: atom_id res chain seq x y z
N MET A 1 -23.41 -14.64 19.31
CA MET A 1 -24.12 -13.92 18.24
C MET A 1 -23.81 -12.45 18.46
N PHE A 2 -22.74 -11.95 17.86
CA PHE A 2 -22.41 -10.52 17.90
C PHE A 2 -22.76 -9.96 16.54
N ASP A 3 -23.96 -9.39 16.47
CA ASP A 3 -24.34 -8.44 15.45
C ASP A 3 -23.51 -7.18 15.68
N SER A 4 -22.53 -6.94 14.81
CA SER A 4 -21.96 -5.61 14.64
C SER A 4 -21.99 -5.28 13.16
N PHE A 5 -23.17 -4.90 12.67
CA PHE A 5 -23.30 -4.12 11.46
C PHE A 5 -22.62 -2.76 11.70
N VAL A 6 -21.30 -2.71 11.47
CA VAL A 6 -20.62 -1.44 11.26
C VAL A 6 -20.94 -1.08 9.81
N SER A 7 -21.92 -0.21 9.62
CA SER A 7 -22.02 0.62 8.41
C SER A 7 -20.79 1.56 8.39
N GLY A 8 -19.61 0.97 8.22
CA GLY A 8 -18.33 1.64 8.31
C GLY A 8 -17.94 2.09 6.92
N ARG A 9 -17.67 3.39 6.78
CA ARG A 9 -16.88 3.85 5.64
C ARG A 9 -15.50 3.20 5.77
N TYR A 10 -15.17 2.28 4.86
CA TYR A 10 -13.79 1.83 4.71
C TYR A 10 -13.00 2.99 4.10
N VAL A 11 -12.08 3.55 4.89
CA VAL A 11 -11.13 4.56 4.43
C VAL A 11 -9.81 3.85 4.19
N PHE A 12 -9.28 4.02 2.99
CA PHE A 12 -7.97 3.51 2.62
C PHE A 12 -7.02 4.70 2.46
N MET A 13 -5.86 4.62 3.11
CA MET A 13 -4.74 5.51 2.79
C MET A 13 -3.87 4.81 1.78
N VAL A 14 -3.58 5.49 0.67
CA VAL A 14 -2.82 4.93 -0.45
C VAL A 14 -1.56 5.75 -0.67
N GLY A 15 -0.41 5.09 -0.59
CA GLY A 15 0.91 5.65 -0.89
C GLY A 15 1.47 5.01 -2.17
N TRP A 16 2.32 5.75 -2.89
CA TRP A 16 3.07 5.22 -4.03
C TRP A 16 4.43 5.91 -4.15
N LEU A 17 5.47 5.15 -4.52
CA LEU A 17 6.75 5.72 -4.92
C LEU A 17 7.47 4.89 -5.98
N ARG A 18 8.53 5.48 -6.53
CA ARG A 18 9.45 4.79 -7.43
C ARG A 18 10.34 3.82 -6.65
N TYR A 19 10.26 2.54 -6.99
CA TYR A 19 11.07 1.50 -6.38
C TYR A 19 12.20 1.07 -7.33
N GLY A 20 13.45 1.43 -6.99
CA GLY A 20 14.62 1.13 -7.82
C GLY A 20 15.02 -0.35 -7.83
N GLY A 21 14.63 -1.13 -6.81
CA GLY A 21 15.09 -2.50 -6.61
C GLY A 21 14.36 -3.59 -7.42
N GLY A 22 13.33 -3.24 -8.21
CA GLY A 22 12.40 -4.21 -8.78
C GLY A 22 12.63 -4.61 -10.26
N GLY A 23 13.48 -3.89 -11.00
CA GLY A 23 13.57 -3.99 -12.45
C GLY A 23 12.54 -3.10 -13.17
N SER A 24 12.60 -3.02 -14.52
CA SER A 24 11.78 -2.09 -15.33
C SER A 24 10.28 -2.21 -15.05
N ASP A 25 9.81 -3.44 -14.84
CA ASP A 25 8.38 -3.76 -14.73
C ASP A 25 7.84 -3.59 -13.30
N LYS A 26 8.73 -3.30 -12.35
CA LYS A 26 8.41 -3.02 -10.94
C LYS A 26 9.01 -1.70 -10.46
N SER A 27 9.12 -0.76 -11.40
CA SER A 27 9.72 0.56 -11.16
C SER A 27 8.90 1.41 -10.18
N TRP A 28 7.63 1.07 -9.97
CA TRP A 28 6.74 1.76 -9.04
C TRP A 28 6.08 0.76 -8.10
N MET A 29 5.97 1.15 -6.84
CA MET A 29 5.22 0.45 -5.83
C MET A 29 4.09 1.35 -5.36
N ALA A 30 2.91 0.76 -5.20
CA ALA A 30 1.83 1.34 -4.42
C ALA A 30 1.55 0.42 -3.23
N ALA A 31 1.04 0.97 -2.13
CA ALA A 31 0.47 0.20 -1.04
C ALA A 31 -0.67 0.95 -0.35
N ALA A 32 -1.58 0.20 0.26
CA ALA A 32 -2.75 0.73 0.95
C ALA A 32 -2.97 0.06 2.30
N VAL A 33 -3.42 0.86 3.26
CA VAL A 33 -3.84 0.42 4.60
C VAL A 33 -5.24 0.90 4.91
N CYS A 34 -5.99 0.06 5.62
CA CYS A 34 -7.39 0.22 5.98
C CYS A 34 -7.54 0.28 7.49
N ARG A 35 -6.98 1.29 8.17
CA ARG A 35 -7.15 1.55 9.63
C ARG A 35 -6.36 2.77 10.11
N ASP A 36 -6.48 3.04 11.41
CA ASP A 36 -5.92 4.18 12.15
C ASP A 36 -4.37 4.27 12.14
N ASP A 37 -3.64 3.22 11.76
CA ASP A 37 -2.15 3.17 11.75
C ASP A 37 -1.49 3.87 10.54
N HIS A 38 -2.23 4.77 9.90
CA HIS A 38 -1.83 5.46 8.68
C HIS A 38 -0.63 6.41 8.84
N GLU A 39 -0.43 7.00 10.03
CA GLU A 39 0.68 7.94 10.26
C GLU A 39 2.05 7.25 10.09
N ILE A 40 2.23 6.09 10.74
CA ILE A 40 3.47 5.29 10.62
C ILE A 40 3.64 4.79 9.19
N PHE A 41 2.54 4.47 8.50
CA PHE A 41 2.59 4.02 7.12
C PHE A 41 3.08 5.12 6.17
N VAL A 42 2.64 6.37 6.35
CA VAL A 42 3.09 7.52 5.56
C VAL A 42 4.58 7.79 5.81
N GLU A 43 5.03 7.79 7.06
CA GLU A 43 6.46 7.98 7.39
C GLU A 43 7.34 6.94 6.68
N ARG A 44 6.88 5.68 6.63
CA ARG A 44 7.63 4.61 5.97
C ARG A 44 7.64 4.75 4.45
N PHE A 45 6.63 5.38 3.86
CA PHE A 45 6.65 5.70 2.44
C PHE A 45 7.68 6.80 2.13
N ASP A 46 7.84 7.77 3.01
CA ASP A 46 8.87 8.80 2.88
C ASP A 46 10.28 8.20 3.07
N ASP A 47 10.44 7.25 4.01
CA ASP A 47 11.70 6.53 4.24
C ASP A 47 12.15 5.69 3.03
N LEU A 48 11.26 5.38 2.07
CA LEU A 48 11.63 4.64 0.86
C LEU A 48 12.51 5.44 -0.11
N ASP A 49 12.58 6.76 0.04
CA ASP A 49 13.51 7.65 -0.69
C ASP A 49 14.76 7.99 0.15
N ALA A 50 14.94 7.35 1.31
CA ALA A 50 16.13 7.49 2.15
C ALA A 50 17.32 6.66 1.62
N GLY A 51 18.39 6.54 2.41
CA GLY A 51 19.54 5.70 2.05
C GLY A 51 19.17 4.22 1.92
N ASP A 52 19.99 3.45 1.19
CA ASP A 52 19.70 2.05 0.81
C ASP A 52 19.23 1.16 1.98
N ASP A 53 19.87 1.24 3.14
CA ASP A 53 19.51 0.44 4.33
C ASP A 53 18.16 0.84 4.93
N ASP A 54 17.85 2.13 4.97
CA ASP A 54 16.58 2.65 5.50
C ASP A 54 15.43 2.35 4.54
N ALA A 55 15.67 2.48 3.23
CA ALA A 55 14.71 2.13 2.19
C ALA A 55 14.36 0.63 2.23
N LEU A 56 15.34 -0.26 2.45
CA LEU A 56 15.07 -1.71 2.60
C LEU A 56 14.18 -2.00 3.82
N ARG A 57 14.48 -1.38 4.96
CA ARG A 57 13.69 -1.57 6.18
C ARG A 57 12.28 -1.00 6.05
N ALA A 58 12.15 0.15 5.38
CA ALA A 58 10.87 0.76 5.07
C ALA A 58 10.03 -0.13 4.15
N PHE A 59 10.66 -0.74 3.14
CA PHE A 59 10.03 -1.67 2.23
C PHE A 59 9.49 -2.91 2.95
N ASP A 60 10.32 -3.56 3.77
CA ASP A 60 9.91 -4.72 4.55
C ASP A 60 8.76 -4.37 5.49
N TYR A 61 8.81 -3.21 6.15
CA TYR A 61 7.74 -2.74 7.00
C TYR A 61 6.42 -2.57 6.23
N ILE A 62 6.44 -1.89 5.08
CA ILE A 62 5.23 -1.66 4.27
C ILE A 62 4.65 -3.00 3.81
N LYS A 63 5.48 -3.94 3.39
CA LYS A 63 5.01 -5.26 2.96
C LYS A 63 4.35 -6.05 4.09
N ASP A 64 4.86 -5.94 5.31
CA ASP A 64 4.33 -6.66 6.47
C ASP A 64 3.05 -6.04 7.05
N HIS A 65 2.82 -4.74 6.80
CA HIS A 65 1.72 -3.98 7.43
C HIS A 65 0.68 -3.43 6.43
N ALA A 66 0.96 -3.40 5.13
CA ALA A 66 -0.03 -3.02 4.13
C ALA A 66 -1.12 -4.10 3.99
N ASP A 67 -2.38 -3.68 3.95
CA ASP A 67 -3.48 -4.57 3.60
C ASP A 67 -3.41 -4.98 2.13
N TYR A 68 -2.96 -4.05 1.27
CA TYR A 68 -2.77 -4.26 -0.15
C TYR A 68 -1.48 -3.62 -0.62
N TYR A 69 -0.73 -4.29 -1.48
CA TYR A 69 0.39 -3.68 -2.18
C TYR A 69 0.49 -4.22 -3.60
N ALA A 70 1.02 -3.41 -4.50
CA ALA A 70 1.22 -3.78 -5.89
C ALA A 70 2.42 -3.06 -6.51
N PHE A 71 2.98 -3.67 -7.55
CA PHE A 71 4.01 -3.05 -8.38
C PHE A 71 3.46 -2.73 -9.76
N GLY A 72 4.07 -1.76 -10.44
CA GLY A 72 3.79 -1.44 -11.83
C GLY A 72 4.94 -0.75 -12.54
N GLU A 73 4.87 -0.73 -13.87
CA GLU A 73 5.79 0.01 -14.73
C GLU A 73 5.65 1.53 -14.58
N THR A 74 4.45 1.99 -14.21
CA THR A 74 4.11 3.40 -14.02
C THR A 74 3.34 3.56 -12.70
N PRO A 75 3.32 4.76 -12.11
CA PRO A 75 2.59 4.97 -10.86
C PRO A 75 1.10 4.72 -11.03
N SER A 76 0.52 5.11 -12.17
CA SER A 76 -0.89 4.86 -12.48
C SER A 76 -1.23 3.37 -12.56
N LEU A 77 -0.32 2.54 -13.08
CA LEU A 77 -0.54 1.09 -13.13
C LEU A 77 -0.43 0.45 -11.74
N ALA A 78 0.52 0.88 -10.92
CA ALA A 78 0.66 0.40 -9.55
C ALA A 78 -0.58 0.77 -8.70
N LEU A 79 -1.06 2.02 -8.81
CA LEU A 79 -2.27 2.48 -8.14
C LEU A 79 -3.51 1.72 -8.60
N LYS A 80 -3.71 1.57 -9.90
CA LYS A 80 -4.83 0.81 -10.45
C LYS A 80 -4.86 -0.63 -9.92
N ALA A 81 -3.70 -1.29 -9.83
CA ALA A 81 -3.63 -2.65 -9.32
C ALA A 81 -4.05 -2.77 -7.84
N ILE A 82 -3.88 -1.71 -7.05
CA ILE A 82 -4.41 -1.65 -5.68
C ILE A 82 -5.90 -1.35 -5.67
N GLU A 83 -6.34 -0.39 -6.47
CA GLU A 83 -7.77 -0.07 -6.60
C GLU A 83 -8.56 -1.32 -7.00
N ASP A 84 -8.05 -2.10 -7.96
CA ASP A 84 -8.66 -3.36 -8.39
C ASP A 84 -8.73 -4.39 -7.24
N GLN A 85 -7.69 -4.51 -6.41
CA GLN A 85 -7.70 -5.38 -5.22
C GLN A 85 -8.74 -4.93 -4.18
N ILE A 86 -8.81 -3.64 -3.90
CA ILE A 86 -9.79 -3.05 -2.97
C ILE A 86 -11.22 -3.25 -3.49
N ILE A 87 -11.46 -3.03 -4.79
CA ILE A 87 -12.77 -3.23 -5.43
C ILE A 87 -13.20 -4.69 -5.31
N VAL A 88 -12.28 -5.65 -5.57
CA VAL A 88 -12.55 -7.08 -5.40
C VAL A 88 -12.93 -7.39 -3.96
N PHE A 89 -12.17 -6.90 -2.98
CA PHE A 89 -12.50 -7.07 -1.56
C PHE A 89 -13.88 -6.51 -1.22
N MET A 90 -14.17 -5.26 -1.63
CA MET A 90 -15.48 -4.62 -1.39
C MET A 90 -16.64 -5.39 -2.04
N SER A 91 -16.39 -6.06 -3.17
CA SER A 91 -17.39 -6.88 -3.87
C SER A 91 -17.64 -8.23 -3.19
N THR A 92 -16.76 -8.64 -2.27
CA THR A 92 -16.86 -9.89 -1.49
C THR A 92 -17.38 -9.70 -0.06
N LEU A 93 -17.67 -8.45 0.35
CA LEU A 93 -18.35 -8.11 1.60
C LEU A 93 -19.84 -8.42 1.53
#